data_AF-X1PRU3-F1
#
_entry.id   AF-X1PRU3-F1
#
_cell.length_a   1.000
_cell.length_b   1.000
_cell.length_c   1.000
_cell.angle_alpha   90.00
_cell.angle_beta   90.00
_cell.angle_gamma   90.00
#
_symmetry.space_group_name_H-M   'P 1'
#
loop_
_entity.id
_entity.type
_entity.pdbx_description
1 polymer ?
#
loop_
_entity_poly.entity_id
_entity_poly.type
_entity_poly.pdbx_seq_one_letter_code
_entity_poly.pdbx_strand_id
1 'polypeptide(L)' 'KVTISKIALEAKMDYRVVEKAVRGLEKKGIIKIIGTTIILQ' A
#
# COMPACT_ATOMS: atom_id res chain seq x y z
N LYS A 1 2.30 0.64 -12.96
CA LYS A 1 3.08 0.57 -11.70
C LYS A 1 2.16 0.93 -10.55
N VAL A 2 1.99 0.05 -9.56
CA VAL A 2 1.18 0.37 -8.37
C VAL A 2 2.10 1.10 -7.39
N THR A 3 1.77 2.35 -7.09
CA THR A 3 2.49 3.18 -6.12
C THR A 3 1.54 3.61 -5.02
N ILE A 4 2.06 3.85 -3.81
CA ILE A 4 1.25 4.34 -2.68
C ILE A 4 0.50 5.62 -3.06
N SER A 5 1.11 6.51 -3.83
CA SER A 5 0.48 7.73 -4.35
C SER A 5 -0.72 7.46 -5.26
N LYS A 6 -0.64 6.43 -6.12
CA LYS A 6 -1.76 6.05 -6.99
C LYS A 6 -2.92 5.45 -6.17
N ILE A 7 -2.61 4.62 -5.18
CA ILE A 7 -3.60 4.06 -4.25
C ILE A 7 -4.28 5.18 -3.46
N ALA A 8 -3.52 6.14 -2.96
CA ALA A 8 -4.04 7.31 -2.25
C ALA A 8 -4.97 8.15 -3.13
N LEU A 9 -4.61 8.37 -4.39
CA LEU A 9 -5.43 9.09 -5.36
C LEU A 9 -6.76 8.35 -5.65
N GLU A 10 -6.71 7.05 -5.95
CA GLU A 10 -7.90 6.25 -6.25
C GLU A 10 -8.82 6.10 -5.03
N ALA A 11 -8.24 5.93 -3.84
CA ALA A 11 -8.98 5.85 -2.59
C ALA A 11 -9.50 7.22 -2.10
N LYS A 12 -9.08 8.34 -2.73
CA LYS A 12 -9.31 9.72 -2.26
C LYS A 12 -8.90 9.91 -0.80
N MET A 13 -7.75 9.36 -0.43
CA MET A 13 -7.20 9.39 0.92
C MET A 13 -5.85 10.12 0.96
N ASP A 14 -5.50 10.66 2.12
CA ASP A 14 -4.17 11.25 2.34
C ASP A 14 -3.06 10.19 2.19
N TYR A 15 -2.00 10.56 1.48
CA TYR A 15 -0.84 9.69 1.23
C TYR A 15 -0.28 9.07 2.52
N ARG A 16 -0.16 9.84 3.60
CA ARG A 16 0.42 9.37 4.87
C ARG A 16 -0.48 8.33 5.54
N VAL A 17 -1.79 8.43 5.37
CA VAL A 17 -2.74 7.45 5.89
C VAL A 17 -2.59 6.13 5.14
N VAL A 18 -2.53 6.19 3.81
CA VAL A 18 -2.35 5.00 2.96
C VAL A 18 -0.98 4.37 3.20
N GLU A 19 0.08 5.16 3.32
CA GLU A 19 1.41 4.65 3.62
C GLU A 19 1.44 3.89 4.95
N LYS A 20 0.85 4.46 6.02
CA LYS A 20 0.75 3.78 7.32
C LYS A 20 -0.03 2.48 7.23
N ALA A 21 -1.15 2.48 6.50
CA ALA A 21 -1.98 1.29 6.31
C ALA A 21 -1.20 0.19 5.56
N VAL A 22 -0.60 0.53 4.42
CA VAL A 22 0.17 -0.40 3.58
C VAL A 22 1.34 -1.00 4.35
N ARG A 23 2.13 -0.19 5.05
CA ARG A 23 3.23 -0.69 5.91
C ARG A 23 2.71 -1.55 7.07
N GLY A 24 1.55 -1.21 7.63
CA GLY A 24 0.92 -1.99 8.69
C GLY A 24 0.47 -3.36 8.22
N LEU A 25 -0.10 -3.46 7.02
CA LEU A 25 -0.51 -4.71 6.38
C LEU A 25 0.71 -5.58 6.03
N GLU A 26 1.79 -4.97 5.55
CA GLU A 26 3.04 -5.67 5.25
C GLU A 26 3.68 -6.25 6.51
N LYS A 27 3.77 -5.47 7.59
CA LYS A 27 4.29 -5.95 8.89
C LYS A 27 3.47 -7.10 9.48
N LYS A 28 2.17 -7.13 9.20
CA LYS A 28 1.28 -8.22 9.63
C LYS A 28 1.36 -9.45 8.72
N GLY A 29 2.13 -9.40 7.64
CA GLY A 29 2.24 -10.49 6.67
C GLY A 29 0.99 -10.69 5.82
N ILE A 30 0.06 -9.72 5.78
CA ILE A 30 -1.17 -9.80 4.99
C ILE A 30 -0.88 -9.51 3.51
N ILE A 31 0.04 -8.57 3.28
CA ILE A 31 0.51 -8.25 1.93
C ILE A 31 2.03 -8.31 1.88
N LYS A 32 2.56 -8.51 0.68
CA LYS A 32 3.99 -8.42 0.38
C LYS A 32 4.23 -7.45 -0.77
N ILE A 33 5.15 -6.52 -0.59
CA ILE A 33 5.49 -5.53 -1.61
C ILE A 33 6.76 -6.01 -2.33
N ILE A 34 6.65 -6.26 -3.64
CA ILE A 34 7.79 -6.65 -4.49
C ILE A 34 7.93 -5.62 -5.61
N GLY A 35 8.91 -4.74 -5.49
CA GLY A 35 9.10 -3.63 -6.42
C GLY A 35 7.90 -2.67 -6.44
N THR A 36 7.13 -2.68 -7.53
CA THR A 36 5.90 -1.85 -7.69
C THR A 36 4.61 -2.68 -7.72
N THR A 37 4.67 -3.89 -7.16
CA THR A 37 3.56 -4.84 -7.11
C THR A 37 3.25 -5.17 -5.66
N ILE A 38 1.96 -5.20 -5.32
CA ILE A 38 1.46 -5.64 -4.01
C ILE A 38 0.80 -7.00 -4.20
N ILE A 39 1.22 -7.98 -3.40
CA ILE A 39 0.73 -9.36 -3.43
C ILE A 39 -0.03 -9.61 -2.13
N LEU A 40 -1.21 -10.20 -2.20
CA LEU A 40 -1.97 -10.69 -1.05
C LEU A 40 -1.43 -12.07 -0.66
N GLN A 41 -1.23 -12.31 0.64
CA GLN A 41 -0.79 -13.58 1.21
C GLN A 41 -1.98 -14.43 1.69
#